data_AF-A0A482Y5U2-F1
#
_entry.id   AF-A0A482Y5U2-F1
#
_cell.length_a   1.000
_cell.length_b   1.000
_cell.length_c   1.000
_cell.angle_alpha   90.00
_cell.angle_beta   90.00
_cell.angle_gamma   90.00
#
_symmetry.space_group_name_H-M   'P 1'
#
loop_
_entity.id
_entity.type
_entity.pdbx_description
1 polymer ?
#
loop_
_entity_poly.entity_id
_entity_poly.type
_entity_poly.pdbx_seq_one_letter_code
_entity_poly.pdbx_strand_id
1 'polypeptide(L)'
;MAATEGTILTDRQVEVLGLRESGHTQQEVADKLGTTASNVSAIERAAEANVKKARRTLELARTLRAPVQFTVPAGTSFDELVTQVYARGDEAGIKIAYCRPELYTHLYGTLEAVTDANQLTETATLGLTKDGEVKVYTDDGDSGKQNDQLRT
;
A
#
# COMPACT_ATOMS: atom_id res chain seq x y z
N MET A 1 -3.47 17.93 17.89
CA MET A 1 -3.00 18.22 16.51
C MET A 1 -2.41 16.95 15.96
N ALA A 2 -2.68 16.62 14.69
CA ALA A 2 -2.01 15.49 14.06
C ALA A 2 -0.51 15.78 13.96
N ALA A 3 0.34 14.81 14.33
CA ALA A 3 1.78 14.97 14.24
C ALA A 3 2.19 15.03 12.76
N THR A 4 3.03 16.02 12.41
CA THR A 4 3.60 16.15 11.06
C THR A 4 4.85 15.31 10.87
N GLU A 5 5.40 14.76 11.95
CA GLU A 5 6.57 13.90 11.97
C GLU A 5 6.42 12.71 11.01
N GLY A 6 7.41 12.52 10.13
CA GLY A 6 7.40 11.45 9.12
C GLY A 6 6.52 11.73 7.90
N THR A 7 5.90 12.91 7.79
CA THR A 7 5.12 13.32 6.62
C THR A 7 5.83 14.41 5.82
N ILE A 8 5.38 14.63 4.58
CA ILE A 8 5.83 15.74 3.73
C ILE A 8 4.93 16.98 3.83
N LEU A 9 3.98 16.98 4.76
CA LEU A 9 3.10 18.11 5.01
C LEU A 9 3.74 19.05 6.04
N THR A 10 3.53 20.35 5.85
CA THR A 10 3.94 21.34 6.85
C THR A 10 2.89 21.45 7.96
N ASP A 11 3.29 21.91 9.14
CA ASP A 11 2.35 22.16 10.26
C ASP A 11 1.18 23.04 9.81
N ARG A 12 1.48 24.05 8.99
CA ARG A 12 0.48 24.97 8.46
C ARG A 12 -0.50 24.30 7.49
N GLN A 13 -0.04 23.35 6.68
CA GLN A 13 -0.91 22.56 5.81
C GLN A 13 -1.82 21.65 6.63
N VAL A 14 -1.28 20.99 7.66
CA VAL A 14 -2.08 20.13 8.56
C VAL A 14 -3.12 20.93 9.34
N GLU A 15 -2.76 22.12 9.81
CA GLU A 15 -3.70 23.02 10.49
C GLU A 15 -4.85 23.45 9.57
N VAL A 16 -4.53 23.87 8.33
CA VAL A 16 -5.55 24.23 7.31
C VAL A 16 -6.45 23.04 6.98
N LEU A 17 -5.88 21.88 6.67
CA LEU A 17 -6.65 20.66 6.38
C LEU A 17 -7.54 20.27 7.55
N GLY A 18 -7.04 20.30 8.79
CA GLY A 18 -7.81 19.96 9.98
C GLY A 18 -9.03 20.85 10.19
N LEU A 19 -8.90 22.16 9.95
CA LEU A 19 -10.03 23.09 10.03
C LEU A 19 -11.06 22.84 8.91
N ARG A 20 -10.59 22.49 7.70
CA ARG A 20 -11.45 22.18 6.55
C ARG A 20 -12.23 20.88 6.75
N GLU A 21 -11.58 19.84 7.28
CA GLU A 21 -12.25 18.58 7.68
C GLU A 21 -13.30 18.82 8.78
N SER A 22 -13.08 19.83 9.63
CA SER A 22 -14.05 20.27 10.64
C SER A 22 -15.19 21.15 10.08
N GLY A 23 -15.28 21.32 8.75
CA GLY A 23 -16.38 22.01 8.08
C GLY A 23 -16.22 23.52 7.87
N HIS A 24 -15.08 24.13 8.25
CA HIS A 24 -14.87 25.57 8.07
C HIS A 24 -14.67 25.91 6.59
N THR A 25 -15.21 27.03 6.14
CA THR A 25 -14.92 27.63 4.83
C THR A 25 -13.49 28.18 4.76
N GLN A 26 -12.95 28.38 3.55
CA GLN A 26 -11.63 29.01 3.38
C GLN A 26 -11.54 30.41 4.01
N GLN A 27 -12.65 31.15 4.01
CA GLN A 27 -12.71 32.48 4.65
C GLN A 27 -12.63 32.36 6.17
N GLU A 28 -13.40 31.46 6.79
CA GLU A 28 -13.34 31.24 8.25
C GLU A 28 -11.98 30.72 8.70
N VAL A 29 -11.35 29.86 7.89
CA VAL A 29 -9.96 29.43 8.13
C VAL A 29 -9.02 30.63 8.05
N ALA A 30 -9.18 31.48 7.03
CA ALA A 30 -8.35 32.67 6.86
C ALA A 30 -8.46 33.62 8.07
N ASP A 31 -9.67 33.86 8.55
CA ASP A 31 -9.95 34.71 9.71
C ASP A 31 -9.33 34.13 10.99
N LYS A 32 -9.45 32.82 11.23
CA LYS A 32 -8.83 32.14 12.38
C LYS A 32 -7.31 32.17 12.34
N LEU A 33 -6.75 32.06 11.13
CA LEU A 33 -5.32 31.91 10.91
C LEU A 33 -4.61 33.25 10.67
N GLY A 34 -5.33 34.37 10.69
CA GLY A 34 -4.78 35.72 10.47
C GLY A 34 -4.21 35.90 9.07
N THR A 35 -4.87 35.35 8.05
CA THR A 35 -4.38 35.32 6.66
C THR A 35 -5.52 35.62 5.68
N THR A 36 -5.27 35.54 4.37
CA THR A 36 -6.29 35.68 3.32
C THR A 36 -6.83 34.32 2.85
N ALA A 37 -8.08 34.28 2.39
CA ALA A 37 -8.67 33.07 1.78
C ALA A 37 -7.88 32.60 0.53
N SER A 38 -7.27 33.54 -0.21
CA SER A 38 -6.38 33.21 -1.32
C SER A 38 -5.14 32.43 -0.87
N ASN A 39 -4.53 32.84 0.25
CA ASN A 39 -3.40 32.11 0.84
C ASN A 39 -3.83 30.72 1.35
N VAL A 40 -5.00 30.62 2.01
CA VAL A 40 -5.57 29.32 2.43
C VAL A 40 -5.76 28.39 1.22
N SER A 41 -6.36 28.88 0.14
CA SER A 41 -6.52 28.13 -1.11
C SER A 41 -5.19 27.66 -1.70
N ALA A 42 -4.13 28.49 -1.63
CA ALA A 42 -2.80 28.11 -2.09
C ALA A 42 -2.18 27.01 -1.20
N ILE A 43 -2.34 27.11 0.11
CA ILE A 43 -1.89 26.10 1.08
C ILE A 43 -2.60 24.77 0.84
N GLU A 44 -3.93 24.77 0.66
CA GLU A 44 -4.72 23.57 0.35
C GLU A 44 -4.21 22.88 -0.92
N ARG A 45 -4.06 23.64 -2.02
CA ARG A 45 -3.55 23.09 -3.28
C ARG A 45 -2.15 22.49 -3.14
N ALA A 46 -1.28 23.13 -2.38
CA ALA A 46 0.05 22.60 -2.10
C ALA A 46 0.00 21.31 -1.26
N ALA A 47 -0.88 21.25 -0.26
CA ALA A 47 -1.08 20.07 0.57
C ALA A 47 -1.63 18.89 -0.25
N GLU A 48 -2.64 19.12 -1.07
CA GLU A 48 -3.22 18.11 -1.96
C GLU A 48 -2.18 17.59 -2.97
N ALA A 49 -1.37 18.48 -3.55
CA ALA A 49 -0.28 18.10 -4.43
C ALA A 49 0.76 17.22 -3.72
N ASN A 50 1.10 17.53 -2.46
CA ASN A 50 1.98 16.71 -1.66
C ASN A 50 1.37 15.32 -1.41
N VAL A 51 0.12 15.23 -0.94
CA VAL A 51 -0.57 13.94 -0.74
C VAL A 51 -0.60 13.12 -2.02
N LYS A 52 -0.91 13.74 -3.16
CA LYS A 52 -0.93 13.07 -4.46
C LYS A 52 0.45 12.52 -4.84
N LYS A 53 1.52 13.29 -4.61
CA LYS A 53 2.90 12.82 -4.85
C LYS A 53 3.25 11.65 -3.95
N ALA A 54 2.99 11.75 -2.65
CA ALA A 54 3.26 10.67 -1.70
C ALA A 54 2.56 9.36 -2.09
N ARG A 55 1.26 9.43 -2.44
CA ARG A 55 0.51 8.27 -2.95
C ARG A 55 1.18 7.67 -4.19
N ARG A 56 1.53 8.51 -5.17
CA ARG A 56 2.19 8.05 -6.40
C ARG A 56 3.60 7.48 -6.14
N THR A 57 4.31 7.99 -5.14
CA THR A 57 5.59 7.43 -4.71
C THR A 57 5.41 6.03 -4.11
N LEU A 58 4.37 5.81 -3.30
CA LEU A 58 4.04 4.48 -2.77
C LEU A 58 3.67 3.51 -3.90
N GLU A 59 2.84 3.94 -4.85
CA GLU A 59 2.50 3.15 -6.03
C GLU A 59 3.75 2.78 -6.84
N LEU A 60 4.62 3.77 -7.11
CA LEU A 60 5.88 3.54 -7.82
C LEU A 60 6.78 2.57 -7.06
N ALA A 61 6.93 2.73 -5.74
CA ALA A 61 7.72 1.83 -4.91
C ALA A 61 7.17 0.40 -4.94
N ARG A 62 5.84 0.23 -4.91
CA ARG A 62 5.18 -1.07 -5.07
C ARG A 62 5.47 -1.68 -6.43
N THR A 63 5.32 -0.93 -7.53
CA THR A 63 5.63 -1.40 -8.89
C THR A 63 7.11 -1.72 -9.09
N LEU A 64 8.02 -0.93 -8.53
CA LEU A 64 9.47 -1.20 -8.61
C LEU A 64 9.84 -2.49 -7.88
N ARG A 65 9.22 -2.75 -6.72
CA ARG A 65 9.44 -3.99 -5.95
C ARG A 65 8.77 -5.19 -6.60
N ALA A 66 7.54 -5.06 -7.06
CA ALA A 66 6.74 -6.10 -7.68
C ALA A 66 6.11 -5.60 -8.99
N PRO A 67 6.81 -5.75 -10.14
CA PRO A 67 6.32 -5.29 -11.44
C PRO A 67 5.02 -5.96 -11.88
N VAL A 68 4.74 -7.18 -11.41
CA VAL A 68 3.49 -7.89 -11.69
C VAL A 68 2.70 -7.94 -10.41
N GLN A 69 1.48 -7.40 -10.44
CA GLN A 69 0.52 -7.50 -9.34
C GLN A 69 -0.82 -7.94 -9.91
N PHE A 70 -1.44 -8.91 -9.26
CA PHE A 70 -2.78 -9.36 -9.63
C PHE A 70 -3.58 -9.73 -8.39
N THR A 71 -4.88 -9.48 -8.48
CA THR A 71 -5.83 -9.77 -7.42
C THR A 71 -6.47 -11.12 -7.67
N VAL A 72 -6.54 -11.94 -6.63
CA VAL A 72 -7.15 -13.27 -6.66
C VAL A 72 -8.40 -13.24 -5.78
N PRO A 73 -9.57 -13.62 -6.33
CA PRO A 73 -10.82 -13.57 -5.59
C PRO A 73 -10.87 -14.62 -4.47
N ALA A 74 -11.71 -14.35 -3.47
CA ALA A 74 -12.08 -15.34 -2.46
C ALA A 74 -12.66 -16.60 -3.13
N GLY A 75 -12.42 -17.76 -2.53
CA GLY A 75 -12.78 -19.09 -3.05
C GLY A 75 -11.75 -19.70 -4.01
N THR A 76 -10.70 -18.97 -4.39
CA THR A 76 -9.63 -19.54 -5.23
C THR A 76 -8.82 -20.56 -4.44
N SER A 77 -8.59 -21.73 -5.04
CA SER A 77 -7.77 -22.79 -4.44
C SER A 77 -6.27 -22.49 -4.53
N PHE A 78 -5.44 -23.05 -3.64
CA PHE A 78 -3.99 -22.83 -3.73
C PHE A 78 -3.36 -23.38 -5.00
N ASP A 79 -3.87 -24.47 -5.59
CA ASP A 79 -3.30 -24.98 -6.85
C ASP A 79 -3.60 -24.03 -8.03
N GLU A 80 -4.80 -23.46 -8.08
CA GLU A 80 -5.14 -22.40 -9.02
C GLU A 80 -4.31 -21.14 -8.79
N LEU A 81 -4.08 -20.77 -7.52
CA LEU A 81 -3.28 -19.61 -7.16
C LEU A 81 -1.82 -19.79 -7.58
N VAL A 82 -1.21 -20.95 -7.30
CA VAL A 82 0.13 -21.31 -7.76
C VAL A 82 0.22 -21.28 -9.28
N THR A 83 -0.78 -21.85 -9.97
CA THR A 83 -0.83 -21.86 -11.44
C THR A 83 -0.91 -20.44 -12.01
N GLN A 84 -1.72 -19.56 -11.40
CA GLN A 84 -1.78 -18.16 -11.78
C GLN A 84 -0.46 -17.43 -11.53
N VAL A 85 0.24 -17.69 -10.42
CA VAL A 85 1.55 -17.09 -10.15
C VAL A 85 2.56 -17.45 -11.24
N TYR A 86 2.66 -18.73 -11.62
CA TYR A 86 3.56 -19.15 -12.71
C TYR A 86 3.17 -18.54 -14.06
N ALA A 87 1.88 -18.58 -14.42
CA ALA A 87 1.40 -18.00 -15.67
C ALA A 87 1.71 -16.50 -15.76
N ARG A 88 1.47 -15.75 -14.69
CA ARG A 88 1.75 -14.30 -14.62
C ARG A 88 3.24 -13.99 -14.59
N GLY A 89 4.04 -14.86 -13.98
CA GLY A 89 5.51 -14.78 -14.04
C GLY A 89 6.02 -14.97 -15.46
N ASP A 90 5.56 -16.02 -16.15
CA ASP A 90 5.96 -16.34 -17.52
C ASP A 90 5.52 -15.25 -18.52
N GLU A 91 4.28 -14.74 -18.41
CA GLU A 91 3.78 -13.62 -19.22
C GLU A 91 4.64 -12.36 -19.08
N ALA A 92 5.17 -12.12 -17.87
CA ALA A 92 6.02 -10.98 -17.57
C ALA A 92 7.52 -11.24 -17.80
N GLY A 93 7.90 -12.45 -18.21
CA GLY A 93 9.30 -12.87 -18.38
C GLY A 93 10.09 -12.95 -17.06
N ILE A 94 9.40 -13.17 -15.93
CA ILE A 94 9.99 -13.29 -14.59
C ILE A 94 10.06 -14.77 -14.22
N LYS A 95 11.28 -15.26 -13.98
CA LYS A 95 11.50 -16.62 -13.50
C LYS A 95 11.22 -16.69 -11.99
N ILE A 96 10.23 -17.49 -11.59
CA ILE A 96 9.91 -17.71 -10.18
C ILE A 96 11.08 -18.39 -9.47
N ALA A 97 11.47 -17.87 -8.30
CA ALA A 97 12.61 -18.37 -7.53
C ALA A 97 12.29 -19.64 -6.73
N TYR A 98 11.01 -19.92 -6.50
CA TYR A 98 10.53 -21.07 -5.76
C TYR A 98 10.14 -22.21 -6.69
N CYS A 99 10.41 -23.46 -6.31
CA CYS A 99 9.74 -24.59 -6.93
C CYS A 99 8.29 -24.74 -6.42
N ARG A 100 7.44 -25.49 -7.15
CA ARG A 100 5.99 -25.62 -6.86
C ARG A 100 5.67 -25.94 -5.38
N PRO A 101 6.34 -26.92 -4.70
CA PRO A 101 6.07 -27.18 -3.28
C PRO A 101 6.55 -26.06 -2.35
N GLU A 102 7.69 -25.42 -2.62
CA GLU A 102 8.19 -24.28 -1.82
C GLU A 102 7.24 -23.08 -1.91
N LEU A 103 6.75 -22.80 -3.12
CA LEU A 103 5.79 -21.73 -3.35
C LEU A 103 4.47 -22.01 -2.60
N TYR A 104 4.02 -23.27 -2.60
CA TYR A 104 2.84 -23.68 -1.87
C TYR A 104 2.99 -23.45 -0.36
N THR A 105 4.12 -23.86 0.23
CA THR A 105 4.43 -23.61 1.65
C THR A 105 4.54 -22.12 1.97
N HIS A 106 5.20 -21.34 1.10
CA HIS A 106 5.37 -19.89 1.28
C HIS A 106 4.02 -19.15 1.27
N LEU A 107 3.15 -19.49 0.31
CA LEU A 107 1.81 -18.93 0.21
C LEU A 107 0.96 -19.33 1.41
N TYR A 108 0.98 -20.60 1.82
CA TYR A 108 0.20 -21.09 2.95
C TYR A 108 0.60 -20.39 4.25
N GLY A 109 1.90 -20.21 4.49
CA GLY A 109 2.41 -19.50 5.66
C GLY A 109 2.10 -18.00 5.66
N THR A 110 2.04 -17.36 4.48
CA THR A 110 1.77 -15.92 4.36
C THR A 110 0.26 -15.62 4.41
N LEU A 111 -0.57 -16.53 3.88
CA LEU A 111 -2.02 -16.40 3.78
C LEU A 111 -2.78 -17.11 4.91
N GLU A 112 -2.10 -17.63 5.93
CA GLU A 112 -2.71 -18.37 7.05
C GLU A 112 -3.87 -17.59 7.70
N ALA A 113 -3.77 -16.26 7.77
CA ALA A 113 -4.79 -15.40 8.35
C ALA A 113 -6.08 -15.26 7.51
N VAL A 114 -6.00 -15.52 6.20
CA VAL A 114 -7.10 -15.33 5.22
C VAL A 114 -7.40 -16.61 4.44
N THR A 115 -7.07 -17.75 5.05
CA THR A 115 -7.24 -19.08 4.46
C THR A 115 -8.07 -19.96 5.37
N ASP A 116 -9.09 -20.61 4.81
CA ASP A 116 -9.78 -21.72 5.45
C ASP A 116 -9.51 -23.00 4.64
N ALA A 117 -8.89 -23.98 5.30
CA ALA A 117 -8.40 -25.24 4.74
C ALA A 117 -7.44 -25.11 3.53
N ASN A 118 -7.98 -24.82 2.33
CA ASN A 118 -7.26 -24.75 1.05
C ASN A 118 -7.87 -23.72 0.09
N GLN A 119 -8.66 -22.77 0.60
CA GLN A 119 -9.26 -21.70 -0.19
C GLN A 119 -9.10 -20.36 0.52
N LEU A 120 -8.90 -19.32 -0.28
CA LEU A 120 -8.92 -17.94 0.20
C LEU A 120 -10.32 -17.60 0.73
N THR A 121 -10.42 -17.15 1.98
CA THR A 121 -11.69 -16.63 2.53
C THR A 121 -11.95 -15.20 2.07
N GLU A 122 -10.88 -14.45 1.78
CA GLU A 122 -10.93 -13.05 1.38
C GLU A 122 -10.15 -12.82 0.09
N THR A 123 -10.37 -11.65 -0.53
CA THR A 123 -9.65 -11.27 -1.75
C THR A 123 -8.22 -10.86 -1.41
N ALA A 124 -7.23 -11.44 -2.09
CA ALA A 124 -5.82 -11.17 -1.83
C ALA A 124 -5.11 -10.62 -3.07
N THR A 125 -4.20 -9.67 -2.89
CA THR A 125 -3.35 -9.18 -3.98
C THR A 125 -1.97 -9.82 -3.89
N LEU A 126 -1.55 -10.52 -4.94
CA LEU A 126 -0.21 -11.10 -5.06
C LEU A 126 0.66 -10.21 -5.94
N GLY A 127 1.91 -10.02 -5.54
CA GLY A 127 2.94 -9.34 -6.31
C GLY A 127 4.14 -10.24 -6.58
N LEU A 128 4.61 -10.27 -7.82
CA LEU A 128 5.87 -10.91 -8.18
C LEU A 128 6.94 -9.86 -8.36
N THR A 129 8.05 -10.06 -7.66
CA THR A 129 9.26 -9.24 -7.76
C THR A 129 10.09 -9.62 -8.99
N LYS A 130 11.00 -8.73 -9.42
CA LYS A 130 11.93 -9.04 -10.54
C LYS A 130 12.85 -10.22 -10.24
N ASP A 131 13.13 -10.46 -8.96
CA ASP A 131 13.99 -11.55 -8.49
C ASP A 131 13.26 -12.89 -8.40
N GLY A 132 11.97 -12.93 -8.75
CA GLY A 132 11.15 -14.15 -8.70
C GLY A 132 10.56 -14.46 -7.33
N GLU A 133 10.68 -13.54 -6.36
CA GLU A 133 10.02 -13.61 -5.05
C GLU A 133 8.54 -13.25 -5.15
N VAL A 134 7.67 -13.97 -4.43
CA VAL A 134 6.22 -13.75 -4.39
C VAL A 134 5.85 -13.10 -3.06
N LYS A 135 5.18 -11.95 -3.13
CA LYS A 135 4.72 -11.16 -1.98
C LYS A 135 3.21 -11.09 -1.97
N VAL A 136 2.61 -11.19 -0.79
CA VAL A 136 1.18 -11.04 -0.58
C VAL A 136 0.94 -9.67 0.03
N TYR A 137 0.00 -8.93 -0.54
CA TYR A 137 -0.53 -7.69 -0.02
C TYR A 137 -1.99 -7.94 0.37
N THR A 138 -2.26 -8.01 1.67
CA THR A 138 -3.62 -7.99 2.22
C THR A 138 -4.08 -6.54 2.34
N ASP A 139 -5.36 -6.26 2.06
CA ASP A 139 -5.92 -4.90 2.16
C ASP A 139 -6.05 -4.40 3.62
N ASP A 140 -5.81 -5.28 4.60
CA ASP A 140 -5.62 -4.87 5.98
C ASP A 140 -4.18 -4.38 6.19
N GLY A 141 -4.09 -3.14 6.68
CA GLY A 141 -2.90 -2.30 6.67
C GLY A 141 -1.59 -3.01 6.99
N ASP A 142 -0.57 -2.65 6.19
CA ASP A 142 0.87 -2.84 6.40
C ASP A 142 1.28 -2.50 7.85
N SER A 143 0.98 -3.43 8.75
CA SER A 143 1.52 -3.49 10.09
C SER A 143 2.85 -4.20 9.94
N GLY A 144 3.88 -3.39 9.72
CA GLY A 144 5.25 -3.84 9.59
C GLY A 144 5.61 -4.86 10.67
N LYS A 145 5.79 -6.10 10.25
CA LYS A 145 6.67 -7.03 10.96
C LYS A 145 8.03 -6.97 10.28
N GLN A 146 8.79 -5.94 10.63
CA GLN A 146 10.24 -6.08 10.70
C GLN A 146 10.52 -7.12 11.78
N ASN A 147 10.81 -8.37 11.37
CA ASN A 147 11.57 -9.26 12.23
C ASN A 147 13.05 -8.98 11.99
N ASP A 148 13.55 -8.03 12.77
CA ASP A 148 14.93 -8.01 13.22
C ASP A 148 15.19 -9.33 13.98
N GLN A 149 15.94 -10.25 13.39
CA GLN A 149 16.52 -11.37 14.13
C GLN A 149 18.00 -11.59 13.79
N LEU A 150 18.78 -11.08 14.75
CA LEU A 150 19.97 -11.67 15.37
C LEU A 150 21.31 -11.56 14.63
N ARG A 151 22.02 -10.49 15.03
CA ARG A 151 23.39 -10.54 15.54
C ARG A 151 23.71 -11.88 16.23
N THR A 152 24.86 -12.44 15.90
CA THR A 152 25.78 -13.05 16.87
C THR A 152 27.19 -12.62 16.52
#